data_AF-A0A969N9V2-F1
#
_entry.id   AF-A0A969N9V2-F1
#
_cell.length_a   1.000
_cell.length_b   1.000
_cell.length_c   1.000
_cell.angle_alpha   90.00
_cell.angle_beta   90.00
_cell.angle_gamma   90.00
#
_symmetry.space_group_name_H-M   'P 1'
#
loop_
_entity.id
_entity.type
_entity.pdbx_description
1 polymer ?
#
loop_
_entity_poly.entity_id
_entity_poly.type
_entity_poly.pdbx_seq_one_letter_code
_entity_poly.pdbx_strand_id
1 'polypeptide(L)' 'MEHTKEIRSLVAAEIQLSYKPKVKASQRPKITKSSDAYDILIDSWDDSKIEFVEQFKVILLNRANKVLGIYE' A
#
# COMPACT_ATOMS: atom_id res chain seq x y z
N MET A 1 16.91 34.13 -36.10
CA MET A 1 16.50 32.86 -36.74
C MET A 1 16.12 31.93 -35.62
N GLU A 2 14.83 31.65 -35.54
CA GLU A 2 14.14 31.01 -34.42
C GLU A 2 14.56 29.55 -34.29
N HIS A 3 15.00 29.14 -33.10
CA HIS A 3 15.02 27.73 -32.72
C HIS A 3 13.78 27.45 -31.88
N THR A 4 12.66 27.26 -32.57
CA THR A 4 11.44 26.71 -31.99
C THR A 4 11.74 25.29 -31.52
N LYS A 5 11.90 25.13 -30.21
CA LYS A 5 12.04 23.83 -29.56
C LYS A 5 10.69 23.13 -29.68
N GLU A 6 10.58 22.18 -30.62
CA GLU A 6 9.40 21.34 -30.79
C GLU A 6 8.98 20.74 -29.44
N ILE A 7 7.79 21.12 -28.98
CA ILE A 7 7.12 20.47 -27.86
C ILE A 7 6.67 19.11 -28.38
N ARG A 8 7.47 18.07 -28.08
CA ARG A 8 7.05 16.68 -28.27
C ARG A 8 5.84 16.44 -27.36
N SER A 9 4.67 16.40 -27.98
CA SER A 9 3.45 15.86 -27.39
C SER A 9 3.73 14.42 -26.95
N LEU A 10 3.98 14.23 -25.65
CA LEU A 10 3.92 12.93 -25.04
C LEU A 10 2.44 12.61 -24.89
N VAL A 11 1.89 11.83 -25.82
CA VAL A 11 0.63 11.10 -25.57
C VAL A 11 0.98 10.03 -24.53
N ALA A 12 1.12 10.45 -23.27
CA ALA A 12 1.58 9.61 -22.18
C ALA A 12 0.41 8.87 -21.57
N ALA A 13 0.49 7.54 -21.53
CA ALA A 13 -0.43 6.71 -20.78
C ALA A 13 -0.12 6.77 -19.28
N GLU A 14 -1.13 6.51 -18.45
CA GLU A 14 -0.94 6.27 -17.02
C GLU A 14 -0.04 5.04 -16.82
N ILE A 15 0.95 5.17 -15.94
CA ILE A 15 1.90 4.10 -15.61
C ILE A 15 1.85 3.86 -14.10
N GLN A 16 1.55 2.62 -13.70
CA GLN A 16 1.54 2.21 -12.31
C GLN A 16 2.83 1.44 -11.98
N LEU A 17 3.65 1.96 -11.07
CA LEU A 17 4.83 1.28 -10.55
C LEU A 17 4.52 0.63 -9.21
N SER A 18 4.74 -0.68 -9.09
CA SER A 18 4.64 -1.39 -7.81
C SER A 18 6.02 -1.85 -7.33
N TYR A 19 6.45 -1.33 -6.17
CA TYR A 19 7.68 -1.75 -5.50
C TYR A 19 7.36 -2.57 -4.25
N LYS A 20 7.92 -3.77 -4.15
CA LYS A 20 7.68 -4.72 -3.05
C LYS A 20 8.99 -5.02 -2.32
N PRO A 21 9.41 -4.17 -1.35
CA PRO A 21 10.66 -4.40 -0.63
C PRO A 21 10.60 -5.69 0.18
N LYS A 22 11.70 -6.45 0.21
CA LYS A 22 11.82 -7.64 1.04
C LYS A 22 11.98 -7.22 2.50
N VAL A 23 10.91 -7.36 3.29
CA VAL A 23 10.95 -7.14 4.75
C VAL A 23 11.51 -8.38 5.45
N LYS A 24 12.56 -8.20 6.26
CA LYS A 24 13.16 -9.28 7.06
C LYS A 24 12.11 -9.83 8.03
N ALA A 25 12.09 -11.15 8.22
CA ALA A 25 11.11 -11.79 9.10
C ALA A 25 11.15 -11.26 10.54
N SER A 26 12.32 -10.88 11.05
CA SER A 26 12.51 -10.29 12.38
C SER A 26 11.87 -8.91 12.54
N GLN A 27 11.75 -8.14 11.46
CA GLN A 27 11.20 -6.79 11.46
C GLN A 27 9.67 -6.78 11.30
N ARG A 28 9.04 -7.93 11.04
CA ARG A 28 7.59 -8.00 10.87
C ARG A 28 6.89 -7.66 12.18
N PRO A 29 5.84 -6.83 12.15
CA PRO A 29 5.05 -6.55 13.33
C PRO A 29 4.40 -7.83 13.85
N LYS A 30 4.25 -7.93 15.17
CA LYS A 30 3.56 -9.03 15.85
C LYS A 30 2.27 -8.49 16.42
N ILE A 31 1.16 -9.14 16.11
CA ILE A 31 -0.14 -8.82 16.71
C ILE A 31 -0.27 -9.60 18.02
N THR A 32 -0.48 -8.88 19.11
CA THR A 32 -0.67 -9.43 20.46
C THR A 32 -2.01 -9.04 21.06
N LYS A 33 -2.57 -7.92 20.62
CA LYS A 33 -3.87 -7.38 21.04
C LYS A 33 -4.60 -6.76 19.85
N SER A 34 -5.89 -6.52 20.02
CA SER A 34 -6.75 -5.93 18.98
C SER A 34 -6.27 -4.56 18.51
N SER A 35 -5.70 -3.74 19.39
CA SER A 35 -5.16 -2.43 19.00
C SER A 35 -4.03 -2.54 17.98
N ASP A 36 -3.18 -3.56 18.09
CA ASP A 36 -2.08 -3.76 17.13
C ASP A 36 -2.64 -4.02 15.72
N ALA A 37 -3.75 -4.77 15.63
CA ALA A 37 -4.43 -5.02 14.37
C ALA A 37 -5.10 -3.77 13.81
N TYR A 38 -5.70 -2.95 14.68
CA TYR A 38 -6.28 -1.66 14.32
C TYR A 38 -5.22 -0.73 13.72
N ASP A 39 -4.09 -0.54 14.41
CA ASP A 39 -2.99 0.34 13.97
C ASP A 39 -2.49 -0.06 12.57
N ILE A 40 -2.35 -1.37 12.32
CA ILE A 40 -1.93 -1.88 11.02
C ILE A 40 -3.00 -1.65 9.93
N LEU A 41 -4.27 -1.86 10.25
CA LEU A 41 -5.35 -1.70 9.28
C LEU A 41 -5.54 -0.24 8.90
N ILE A 42 -5.58 0.67 9.87
CA ILE A 42 -5.78 2.10 9.63
C ILE A 42 -4.64 2.69 8.82
N ASP A 43 -3.38 2.32 9.11
CA ASP A 43 -2.20 2.75 8.34
C ASP A 43 -2.21 2.25 6.88
N SER A 44 -2.95 1.18 6.59
CA SER A 44 -3.06 0.58 5.25
C SER A 44 -4.32 1.00 4.49
N TRP A 45 -5.19 1.78 5.12
CA TRP A 45 -6.47 2.15 4.57
C TRP A 45 -6.34 3.33 3.61
N ASP A 46 -7.27 3.40 2.66
CA ASP A 46 -7.42 4.58 1.82
C ASP A 46 -8.38 5.54 2.52
N ASP A 47 -7.83 6.60 3.12
CA ASP A 47 -8.60 7.60 3.86
C ASP A 47 -9.75 8.21 3.04
N SER A 48 -9.62 8.25 1.70
CA SER A 48 -10.67 8.78 0.83
C SER A 48 -11.90 7.89 0.73
N LYS A 49 -11.79 6.63 1.15
CA LYS A 49 -12.87 5.64 1.10
C LYS A 49 -13.52 5.40 2.47
N ILE A 50 -12.87 5.79 3.55
CA ILE A 50 -13.46 5.77 4.90
C ILE A 50 -14.74 6.60 4.87
N GLU A 51 -15.83 6.07 5.41
CA GLU A 51 -17.19 6.66 5.39
C GLU A 51 -17.86 6.78 4.01
N PHE A 52 -17.15 6.53 2.91
CA PHE A 52 -17.71 6.60 1.56
C PHE A 52 -18.23 5.24 1.06
N VAL A 53 -17.43 4.18 1.21
CA VAL A 53 -17.79 2.82 0.77
C VAL A 53 -17.28 1.76 1.74
N GLU A 54 -18.00 0.64 1.83
CA GLU A 54 -17.53 -0.51 2.62
C GLU A 54 -16.29 -1.13 1.96
N GLN A 55 -15.26 -1.42 2.77
CA GLN A 55 -14.06 -2.15 2.35
C GLN A 55 -13.76 -3.28 3.31
N PHE A 56 -13.19 -4.34 2.76
CA PHE A 56 -12.77 -5.52 3.51
C PHE A 56 -11.29 -5.78 3.25
N LYS A 57 -10.49 -5.79 4.32
CA LYS A 57 -9.06 -6.11 4.27
C LYS A 57 -8.75 -7.33 5.11
N VAL A 58 -7.80 -8.14 4.66
CA VAL A 58 -7.34 -9.35 5.35
C VAL A 58 -5.89 -9.17 5.78
N ILE A 59 -5.61 -9.32 7.09
CA ILE A 59 -4.24 -9.46 7.59
C ILE A 59 -3.84 -10.94 7.54
N LEU A 60 -2.78 -11.24 6.80
CA LEU A 60 -2.18 -12.56 6.74
C LEU A 60 -1.16 -12.72 7.87
N LEU A 61 -1.33 -13.74 8.72
CA LEU A 61 -0.45 -14.02 9.86
C LEU A 61 0.23 -15.38 9.73
N ASN A 62 1.40 -15.51 10.34
CA ASN A 62 1.99 -16.83 10.63
C ASN A 62 1.55 -17.35 12.02
N ARG A 63 1.98 -18.57 12.36
CA ARG A 63 1.68 -19.22 13.66
C ARG A 63 2.21 -18.46 14.89
N ALA A 64 3.13 -17.51 14.71
CA ALA A 64 3.66 -16.67 15.77
C ALA A 64 2.99 -15.28 15.82
N ASN A 65 1.86 -15.10 15.13
CA ASN A 65 1.12 -13.85 14.96
C ASN A 65 1.94 -12.71 14.33
N LYS A 66 2.97 -13.06 13.53
CA LYS A 66 3.73 -12.08 12.75
C LYS A 66 3.02 -11.82 11.43
N VAL A 67 2.93 -10.55 11.05
CA VAL A 67 2.25 -10.09 9.84
C VAL A 67 3.07 -10.45 8.61
N LEU A 68 2.44 -11.20 7.70
CA LEU A 68 3.00 -11.59 6.41
C LEU A 68 2.65 -10.59 5.31
N GLY A 69 1.49 -9.95 5.42
CA GLY A 69 1.00 -8.94 4.50
C GLY A 69 -0.46 -8.60 4.74
N ILE A 70 -0.97 -7.65 3.98
CA ILE A 70 -2.38 -7.24 3.95
C ILE A 70 -2.87 -7.46 2.52
N TYR A 71 -4.07 -8.00 2.39
CA TYR A 71 -4.79 -8.14 1.13
C TYR A 71 -6.06 -7.29 1.17
N GLU A 72 -6.39 -6.69 0.05
CA GLU A 72 -7.61 -5.92 -0.21
C GLU A 72 -8.19 -6.38 -1.55
#